data_AF-A0A959DNP1-F1
#
_entry.id   AF-A0A959DNP1-F1
#
_cell.length_a   1.000
_cell.length_b   1.000
_cell.length_c   1.000
_cell.angle_alpha   90.00
_cell.angle_beta   90.00
_cell.angle_gamma   90.00
#
_symmetry.space_group_name_H-M   'P 1'
#
loop_
_entity.id
_entity.type
_entity.pdbx_description
1 polymer ?
#
loop_
_entity_poly.entity_id
_entity_poly.type
_entity_poly.pdbx_seq_one_letter_code
_entity_poly.pdbx_strand_id
1 'polypeptide(L)'
;MRVQQETIHDFNEKHRRSHADAFAFLKMQLEDQGLSTDDLLTRLMDLQVAIPSWALGAGGTRFGRFSTGGEPGNLDQKIEDVGLLHALTRSAGGISLHIPWDIPQDTEATKELAASFDLIFDAVNSNTFQDQKGQAHSYKFGSLCHASKTERQQAIDHNIEVIQYGRELGSKSITVWLADGSSFPGQLNFRHALERT
;
A
#
# COMPACT_ATOMS: atom_id res chain seq x y z
N MET A 1 0.59 -10.14 14.48
CA MET A 1 1.24 -11.34 15.10
C MET A 1 2.73 -11.38 14.75
N ARG A 2 3.64 -11.49 15.73
CA ARG A 2 5.08 -11.68 15.48
C ARG A 2 5.42 -13.15 15.35
N VAL A 3 5.86 -13.57 14.17
CA VAL A 3 6.47 -14.90 13.98
C VAL A 3 7.84 -14.94 14.68
N GLN A 4 8.11 -16.02 15.41
CA GLN A 4 9.40 -16.21 16.07
C GLN A 4 10.46 -16.59 15.03
N GLN A 5 11.65 -15.99 15.14
CA GLN A 5 12.77 -16.28 14.24
C GLN A 5 13.17 -17.77 14.28
N GLU A 6 13.05 -18.40 15.44
CA GLU A 6 13.29 -19.84 15.62
C GLU A 6 12.35 -20.69 14.76
N THR A 7 11.07 -20.33 14.68
CA THR A 7 10.10 -21.04 13.82
C THR A 7 10.49 -20.98 12.34
N ILE A 8 10.95 -19.81 11.87
CA ILE A 8 11.43 -19.65 10.48
C ILE A 8 12.70 -20.47 10.26
N HIS A 9 13.64 -20.42 11.21
CA HIS A 9 14.89 -21.16 11.15
C HIS A 9 14.64 -22.67 11.07
N ASP A 10 13.81 -23.22 11.98
CA ASP A 10 13.45 -24.64 12.02
C ASP A 10 12.76 -25.11 10.74
N PHE A 11 11.93 -24.26 10.13
CA PHE A 11 11.33 -24.55 8.84
C PHE A 11 12.38 -24.60 7.74
N ASN A 12 13.27 -23.60 7.67
CA ASN A 12 14.30 -23.50 6.66
C ASN A 12 15.33 -24.64 6.75
N GLU A 13 15.75 -25.04 7.95
CA GLU A 13 16.73 -26.13 8.13
C GLU A 13 16.21 -27.47 7.59
N LYS A 14 14.91 -27.75 7.72
CA LYS A 14 14.28 -28.95 7.13
C LYS A 14 14.42 -29.00 5.61
N HIS A 15 14.54 -27.85 4.94
CA HIS A 15 14.53 -27.73 3.48
C HIS A 15 15.89 -27.33 2.90
N ARG A 16 16.85 -26.99 3.77
CA ARG A 16 18.15 -26.41 3.42
C ARG A 16 18.93 -27.23 2.41
N ARG A 17 19.02 -28.55 2.60
CA ARG A 17 19.76 -29.43 1.68
C ARG A 17 19.14 -29.43 0.28
N SER A 18 17.83 -29.67 0.17
CA SER A 18 17.13 -29.69 -1.11
C SER A 18 17.25 -28.35 -1.86
N HIS A 19 17.10 -27.24 -1.14
CA HIS A 19 17.29 -25.91 -1.68
C HIS A 19 18.73 -25.68 -2.18
N ALA A 20 19.75 -26.04 -1.38
CA ALA A 20 21.15 -25.87 -1.75
C ALA A 20 21.52 -26.65 -3.02
N ASP A 21 21.08 -27.91 -3.11
CA ASP A 21 21.34 -28.77 -4.27
C ASP A 21 20.68 -28.19 -5.55
N ALA A 22 19.42 -27.76 -5.47
CA ALA A 22 18.71 -27.15 -6.59
C ALA A 22 19.31 -25.80 -7.01
N PHE A 23 19.68 -24.96 -6.04
CA PHE A 23 20.28 -23.67 -6.30
C PHE A 23 21.68 -23.81 -6.92
N ALA A 24 22.49 -24.78 -6.49
CA ALA A 24 23.80 -25.04 -7.07
C ALA A 24 23.70 -25.40 -8.57
N PHE A 25 22.71 -26.22 -8.94
CA PHE A 25 22.46 -26.55 -10.34
C PHE A 25 22.05 -25.32 -11.16
N LEU A 26 21.12 -24.50 -10.64
CA LEU A 26 20.70 -23.27 -11.31
C LEU A 26 21.85 -22.27 -11.45
N LYS A 27 22.68 -22.12 -10.41
CA LYS A 27 23.85 -21.24 -10.42
C LYS A 27 24.79 -21.62 -11.57
N MET A 28 25.11 -22.90 -11.73
CA MET A 28 25.92 -23.39 -12.86
C MET A 28 25.29 -23.02 -14.21
N GLN A 29 23.99 -23.24 -14.39
CA GLN A 29 23.30 -22.93 -15.65
C GLN A 29 23.31 -21.44 -15.99
N LEU A 30 23.19 -20.57 -14.98
CA LEU A 30 23.23 -19.12 -15.16
C LEU A 30 24.65 -18.63 -15.48
N GLU A 31 25.65 -19.17 -14.80
CA GLU A 31 27.06 -18.85 -15.03
C GLU A 31 27.53 -19.30 -16.42
N ASP A 32 27.08 -20.47 -16.90
CA ASP A 32 27.33 -20.94 -18.28
C ASP A 32 26.74 -20.01 -19.34
N GLN A 33 25.68 -19.27 -19.00
CA GLN A 33 25.07 -18.23 -19.85
C GLN A 33 25.78 -16.87 -19.72
N GLY A 34 26.85 -16.78 -18.92
CA GLY A 34 27.56 -15.54 -18.64
C GLY A 34 26.82 -14.60 -17.68
N LEU A 35 25.83 -15.08 -16.93
CA LEU A 35 25.10 -14.30 -15.94
C LEU A 35 25.74 -14.45 -14.55
N SER A 36 26.06 -13.34 -13.92
CA SER A 36 26.57 -13.30 -12.54
C SER A 36 25.45 -13.60 -11.55
N THR A 37 25.48 -14.79 -10.95
CA THR A 37 24.46 -15.21 -9.97
C THR A 37 24.49 -14.33 -8.71
N ASP A 38 25.68 -13.90 -8.26
CA ASP A 38 25.82 -13.07 -7.07
C ASP A 38 25.23 -11.66 -7.28
N ASP A 39 25.37 -11.09 -8.48
CA ASP A 39 24.74 -9.81 -8.85
C ASP A 39 23.22 -9.93 -8.92
N LEU A 40 22.72 -11.03 -9.49
CA LEU A 40 21.28 -11.30 -9.56
C LEU A 40 20.67 -11.45 -8.17
N LEU A 41 21.32 -12.19 -7.28
CA LEU A 41 20.89 -12.33 -5.88
C LEU A 41 20.85 -10.99 -5.17
N THR A 42 21.89 -10.17 -5.32
CA THR A 42 21.95 -8.83 -4.72
C THR A 42 20.75 -7.99 -5.16
N ARG A 43 20.48 -7.93 -6.47
CA ARG A 43 19.32 -7.19 -7.01
C ARG A 43 17.98 -7.72 -6.52
N LEU A 44 17.84 -9.05 -6.36
CA LEU A 44 16.63 -9.68 -5.85
C LEU A 44 16.42 -9.36 -4.35
N MET A 45 17.51 -9.34 -3.57
CA MET A 45 17.46 -9.00 -2.15
C MET A 45 17.14 -7.51 -1.92
N ASP A 46 17.62 -6.64 -2.81
CA ASP A 46 17.37 -5.19 -2.73
C ASP A 46 15.95 -4.81 -3.20
N LEU A 47 15.24 -5.70 -3.90
CA LEU A 47 13.90 -5.42 -4.42
C LEU A 47 12.88 -5.36 -3.27
N GLN A 48 12.40 -4.14 -3.02
CA GLN A 48 11.30 -3.88 -2.09
C GLN A 48 10.04 -3.46 -2.83
N VAL A 49 8.89 -3.96 -2.37
CA VAL A 49 7.55 -3.64 -2.89
C VAL A 49 6.65 -3.31 -1.70
N ALA A 50 6.12 -2.10 -1.67
CA ALA A 50 5.24 -1.67 -0.60
C ALA A 50 3.90 -2.44 -0.62
N ILE A 51 3.43 -2.82 0.55
CA ILE A 51 2.15 -3.53 0.72
C ILE A 51 1.03 -2.50 0.95
N PRO A 52 -0.05 -2.53 0.16
CA PRO A 52 -1.21 -1.69 0.40
C PRO A 52 -1.97 -2.14 1.64
N SER A 53 -2.18 -1.23 2.60
CA SER A 53 -2.92 -1.48 3.85
C SER A 53 -4.33 -2.05 3.60
N TRP A 54 -4.97 -1.64 2.50
CA TRP A 54 -6.33 -2.03 2.14
C TRP A 54 -6.46 -3.43 1.53
N ALA A 55 -5.35 -4.12 1.24
CA ALA A 55 -5.36 -5.47 0.67
C ALA A 55 -5.29 -6.60 1.72
N LEU A 56 -5.15 -6.26 3.00
CA LEU A 56 -4.95 -7.23 4.08
C LEU A 56 -6.29 -7.81 4.60
N GLY A 57 -7.38 -7.06 4.45
CA GLY A 57 -8.73 -7.57 4.70
C GLY A 57 -9.32 -8.27 3.48
N ALA A 58 -10.40 -9.02 3.67
CA ALA A 58 -11.12 -9.61 2.54
C ALA A 58 -11.62 -8.50 1.61
N GLY A 59 -11.19 -8.57 0.35
CA GLY A 59 -11.71 -7.73 -0.72
C GLY A 59 -13.19 -7.97 -0.99
N GLY A 60 -13.77 -7.13 -1.82
CA GLY A 60 -15.17 -7.25 -2.21
C GLY A 60 -15.38 -6.85 -3.65
N THR A 61 -16.52 -7.26 -4.20
CA THR A 61 -17.02 -6.75 -5.46
C THR A 61 -18.28 -5.94 -5.21
N ARG A 62 -18.80 -5.26 -6.24
CA ARG A 62 -20.13 -4.63 -6.18
C ARG A 62 -21.28 -5.60 -5.88
N PHE A 63 -21.06 -6.91 -5.95
CA PHE A 63 -22.08 -7.93 -5.69
C PHE A 63 -22.04 -8.49 -4.27
N GLY A 64 -20.88 -8.44 -3.61
CA GLY A 64 -20.75 -9.02 -2.28
C GLY A 64 -19.31 -9.01 -1.76
N ARG A 65 -19.22 -9.16 -0.44
CA ARG A 65 -17.99 -9.30 0.34
C ARG A 65 -18.18 -10.47 1.30
N PHE A 66 -17.23 -11.40 1.31
CA PHE A 66 -17.28 -12.60 2.13
C PHE A 66 -16.10 -12.58 3.09
N SER A 67 -16.35 -12.11 4.30
CA SER A 67 -15.31 -12.00 5.32
C SER A 67 -14.92 -13.35 5.90
N THR A 68 -13.67 -13.45 6.34
CA THR A 68 -13.15 -14.60 7.09
C THR A 68 -12.71 -14.18 8.49
N GLY A 69 -12.55 -15.14 9.39
CA GLY A 69 -11.99 -14.85 10.71
C GLY A 69 -10.53 -14.37 10.60
N GLY A 70 -10.15 -13.39 11.43
CA GLY A 70 -8.77 -12.90 11.52
C GLY A 70 -8.41 -11.72 10.61
N GLU A 71 -9.37 -11.04 9.99
CA GLU A 71 -9.10 -9.80 9.25
C GLU A 71 -8.67 -8.65 10.19
N PRO A 72 -7.70 -7.81 9.79
CA PRO A 72 -7.27 -6.68 10.61
C PRO A 72 -8.38 -5.62 10.69
N GLY A 73 -8.76 -5.25 11.91
CA GLY A 73 -9.83 -4.30 12.20
C GLY A 73 -9.37 -2.85 12.37
N ASN A 74 -8.06 -2.59 12.44
CA ASN A 74 -7.48 -1.25 12.60
C ASN A 74 -6.10 -1.15 11.96
N LEU A 75 -5.53 0.06 11.92
CA LEU A 75 -4.22 0.33 11.31
C LEU A 75 -3.08 -0.46 11.96
N ASP A 76 -3.05 -0.55 13.29
CA ASP A 76 -2.00 -1.27 14.01
C ASP A 76 -1.95 -2.75 13.61
N GLN A 77 -3.12 -3.39 13.52
CA GLN A 77 -3.22 -4.79 13.06
C GLN A 77 -2.79 -4.94 11.60
N LYS A 78 -3.11 -3.97 10.73
CA LYS A 78 -2.61 -3.95 9.35
C LYS A 78 -1.07 -3.87 9.32
N ILE A 79 -0.47 -3.02 10.15
CA ILE A 79 0.99 -2.90 10.25
C ILE A 79 1.61 -4.22 10.74
N GLU A 80 1.01 -4.86 11.75
CA GLU A 80 1.48 -6.17 12.22
C GLU A 80 1.41 -7.25 11.13
N ASP A 81 0.36 -7.25 10.32
CA ASP A 81 0.20 -8.21 9.22
C ASP A 81 1.22 -7.97 8.10
N VAL A 82 1.50 -6.71 7.75
CA VAL A 82 2.62 -6.38 6.83
C VAL A 82 3.96 -6.76 7.44
N GLY A 83 4.14 -6.59 8.75
CA GLY A 83 5.36 -7.00 9.45
C GLY A 83 5.59 -8.52 9.35
N LEU A 84 4.52 -9.31 9.43
CA LEU A 84 4.60 -10.76 9.18
C LEU A 84 4.98 -11.06 7.73
N LEU A 85 4.37 -10.37 6.75
CA LEU A 85 4.74 -10.53 5.33
C LEU A 85 6.23 -10.21 5.12
N HIS A 86 6.72 -9.09 5.66
CA HIS A 86 8.11 -8.69 5.52
C HIS A 86 9.07 -9.68 6.20
N ALA A 87 8.73 -10.19 7.38
CA ALA A 87 9.53 -11.20 8.06
C ALA A 87 9.71 -12.48 7.23
N LEU A 88 8.69 -12.87 6.45
CA LEU A 88 8.69 -14.08 5.64
C LEU A 88 9.28 -13.87 4.23
N THR A 89 8.99 -12.73 3.59
CA THR A 89 9.38 -12.49 2.19
C THR A 89 10.65 -11.65 2.04
N ARG A 90 10.99 -10.85 3.05
CA ARG A 90 12.07 -9.84 3.04
C ARG A 90 11.99 -8.78 1.93
N SER A 91 10.91 -8.76 1.15
CA SER A 91 10.66 -7.81 0.06
C SER A 91 9.50 -6.86 0.33
N ALA A 92 8.79 -7.01 1.45
CA ALA A 92 7.64 -6.20 1.83
C ALA A 92 7.99 -5.06 2.81
N GLY A 93 9.15 -4.41 2.65
CA GLY A 93 9.71 -3.45 3.63
C GLY A 93 8.98 -2.11 3.76
N GLY A 94 7.82 -1.95 3.10
CA GLY A 94 7.04 -0.73 3.15
C GLY A 94 5.54 -1.00 3.23
N ILE A 95 4.80 -0.07 3.82
CA ILE A 95 3.34 -0.06 3.84
C ILE A 95 2.82 1.24 3.19
N SER A 96 1.84 1.11 2.30
CA SER A 96 1.17 2.24 1.66
C SER A 96 -0.20 2.45 2.30
N LEU A 97 -0.45 3.66 2.81
CA LEU A 97 -1.68 4.00 3.52
C LEU A 97 -2.69 4.69 2.63
N HIS A 98 -3.98 4.54 2.95
CA HIS A 98 -5.06 5.20 2.25
C HIS A 98 -5.91 6.03 3.21
N ILE A 99 -5.94 7.34 3.02
CA ILE A 99 -6.65 8.27 3.90
C ILE A 99 -8.03 8.59 3.30
N PRO A 100 -9.13 8.43 4.06
CA PRO A 100 -9.18 8.35 5.52
C PRO A 100 -9.33 6.95 6.14
N TRP A 101 -9.19 5.87 5.37
CA TRP A 101 -9.33 4.51 5.92
C TRP A 101 -8.28 4.18 6.98
N ASP A 102 -7.11 4.81 6.90
CA ASP A 102 -5.94 4.57 7.74
C ASP A 102 -5.45 5.85 8.44
N ILE A 103 -6.37 6.71 8.90
CA ILE A 103 -5.94 7.87 9.70
C ILE A 103 -5.27 7.38 10.99
N PRO A 104 -4.00 7.74 11.25
CA PRO A 104 -3.33 7.40 12.49
C PRO A 104 -3.94 8.20 13.64
N GLN A 105 -4.17 7.54 14.78
CA GLN A 105 -4.62 8.22 16.01
C GLN A 105 -3.48 8.99 16.67
N ASP A 106 -2.27 8.42 16.61
CA ASP A 106 -1.01 9.01 17.06
C ASP A 106 0.06 8.64 16.02
N THR A 107 0.59 9.65 15.32
CA THR A 107 1.54 9.44 14.24
C THR A 107 2.89 8.95 14.73
N GLU A 108 3.34 9.34 15.93
CA GLU A 108 4.62 8.86 16.48
C GLU A 108 4.52 7.41 16.94
N ALA A 109 3.46 7.05 17.68
CA ALA A 109 3.23 5.65 18.04
C ALA A 109 3.08 4.74 16.81
N THR A 110 2.41 5.23 15.76
CA THR A 110 2.26 4.53 14.47
C THR A 110 3.61 4.27 13.80
N LYS A 111 4.53 5.25 13.83
CA LYS A 111 5.90 5.10 13.30
C LYS A 111 6.75 4.14 14.12
N GLU A 112 6.68 4.24 15.44
CA GLU A 112 7.40 3.33 16.33
C GLU A 112 6.96 1.88 16.11
N LEU A 113 5.64 1.66 15.94
CA LEU A 113 5.10 0.35 15.62
C LEU A 113 5.65 -0.16 14.27
N ALA A 114 5.57 0.62 13.20
CA ALA A 114 6.09 0.23 11.89
C ALA A 114 7.60 -0.06 11.92
N ALA A 115 8.38 0.82 12.56
CA ALA A 115 9.83 0.65 12.72
C ALA A 115 10.19 -0.62 13.49
N SER A 116 9.35 -1.03 14.46
CA SER A 116 9.57 -2.28 15.21
C SER A 116 9.42 -3.56 14.38
N PHE A 117 8.93 -3.45 13.14
CA PHE A 117 8.82 -4.50 12.13
C PHE A 117 9.74 -4.27 10.91
N ASP A 118 10.70 -3.34 11.02
CA ASP A 118 11.57 -2.90 9.92
C ASP A 118 10.78 -2.34 8.71
N LEU A 119 9.61 -1.73 8.95
CA LEU A 119 8.77 -1.15 7.91
C LEU A 119 8.93 0.36 7.84
N ILE A 120 8.85 0.87 6.61
CA ILE A 120 8.67 2.31 6.33
C ILE A 120 7.28 2.59 5.76
N PHE A 121 6.85 3.85 5.81
CA PHE A 121 5.66 4.30 5.09
C PHE A 121 6.05 4.73 3.68
N ASP A 122 5.47 4.06 2.68
CA ASP A 122 5.60 4.41 1.27
C ASP A 122 4.65 5.59 0.93
N ALA A 123 4.25 5.76 -0.33
CA ALA A 123 3.31 6.80 -0.72
C ALA A 123 2.00 6.72 0.07
N VAL A 124 1.50 7.87 0.50
CA VAL A 124 0.14 8.02 1.03
C VAL A 124 -0.86 8.22 -0.11
N ASN A 125 -2.07 7.69 0.03
CA ASN A 125 -3.11 7.72 -1.01
C ASN A 125 -4.32 8.51 -0.54
N SER A 126 -4.78 9.45 -1.35
CA SER A 126 -5.98 10.24 -1.07
C SER A 126 -7.25 9.55 -1.55
N ASN A 127 -8.29 9.51 -0.72
CA ASN A 127 -9.63 9.09 -1.13
C ASN A 127 -10.56 10.29 -1.40
N THR A 128 -10.76 10.62 -2.67
CA THR A 128 -11.80 11.55 -3.11
C THR A 128 -12.80 10.91 -4.09
N PHE A 129 -12.91 9.57 -4.05
CA PHE A 129 -13.84 8.79 -4.87
C PHE A 129 -15.01 8.21 -4.04
N GLN A 130 -15.00 8.45 -2.73
CA GLN A 130 -16.00 8.00 -1.78
C GLN A 130 -16.34 9.13 -0.80
N ASP A 131 -17.63 9.32 -0.52
CA ASP A 131 -18.10 10.25 0.50
C ASP A 131 -17.82 9.72 1.90
N GLN A 132 -17.29 10.60 2.76
CA GLN A 132 -16.98 10.31 4.15
C GLN A 132 -18.10 10.77 5.07
N LYS A 133 -18.20 10.15 6.25
CA LYS A 133 -19.20 10.53 7.25
C LYS A 133 -18.99 11.97 7.69
N GLY A 134 -20.01 12.81 7.54
CA GLY A 134 -19.97 14.23 7.93
C GLY A 134 -19.32 15.16 6.89
N GLN A 135 -18.95 14.65 5.72
CA GLN A 135 -18.44 15.46 4.62
C GLN A 135 -19.49 16.46 4.13
N ALA A 136 -19.08 17.71 3.87
CA ALA A 136 -20.01 18.79 3.51
C ALA A 136 -20.53 18.68 2.07
N HIS A 137 -19.67 18.25 1.15
CA HIS A 137 -19.99 18.12 -0.27
C HIS A 137 -19.70 16.71 -0.79
N SER A 138 -20.62 16.11 -1.54
CA SER A 138 -20.44 14.78 -2.13
C SER A 138 -19.47 14.80 -3.33
N TYR A 139 -18.68 13.75 -3.51
CA TYR A 139 -17.81 13.54 -4.69
C TYR A 139 -18.51 12.80 -5.84
N LYS A 140 -19.84 12.62 -5.77
CA LYS A 140 -20.62 11.86 -6.77
C LYS A 140 -20.37 12.25 -8.23
N PHE A 141 -20.10 13.53 -8.50
CA PHE A 141 -19.88 14.06 -9.86
C PHE A 141 -18.43 14.47 -10.13
N GLY A 142 -17.50 13.87 -9.38
CA GLY A 142 -16.09 14.22 -9.37
C GLY A 142 -15.68 14.97 -8.13
N SER A 143 -14.37 15.00 -7.91
CA SER A 143 -13.67 15.68 -6.84
C SER A 143 -12.86 16.86 -7.38
N LEU A 144 -11.61 16.65 -7.78
CA LEU A 144 -10.72 17.69 -8.31
C LEU A 144 -11.23 18.28 -9.64
N CYS A 145 -11.95 17.53 -10.47
CA CYS A 145 -12.51 18.06 -11.71
C CYS A 145 -13.94 18.61 -11.55
N HIS A 146 -14.48 18.65 -10.33
CA HIS A 146 -15.88 19.02 -10.07
C HIS A 146 -16.20 20.43 -10.56
N ALA A 147 -17.40 20.66 -11.10
CA ALA A 147 -17.80 21.97 -11.64
C ALA A 147 -17.87 23.06 -10.55
N SER A 148 -18.37 22.70 -9.36
CA SER A 148 -18.43 23.59 -8.20
C SER A 148 -17.03 23.85 -7.62
N LYS A 149 -16.70 25.12 -7.39
CA LYS A 149 -15.42 25.53 -6.80
C LYS A 149 -15.25 25.05 -5.36
N THR A 150 -16.34 25.03 -4.57
CA THR A 150 -16.27 24.65 -3.15
C THR A 150 -15.98 23.17 -2.98
N GLU A 151 -16.51 22.33 -3.86
CA GLU A 151 -16.27 20.87 -3.82
C GLU A 151 -14.84 20.52 -4.24
N ARG A 152 -14.30 21.26 -5.22
CA ARG A 152 -12.87 21.17 -5.56
C ARG A 152 -11.99 21.60 -4.39
N GLN A 153 -12.34 22.71 -3.73
CA GLN A 153 -11.58 23.18 -2.58
C GLN A 153 -11.56 22.12 -1.46
N GLN A 154 -12.69 21.47 -1.18
CA GLN A 154 -12.76 20.38 -0.21
C GLN A 154 -11.84 19.20 -0.59
N ALA A 155 -11.79 18.81 -1.87
CA ALA A 155 -10.90 17.76 -2.35
C ALA A 155 -9.41 18.16 -2.28
N ILE A 156 -9.09 19.43 -2.55
CA ILE A 156 -7.74 19.99 -2.40
C ILE A 156 -7.33 19.98 -0.92
N ASP A 157 -8.19 20.46 -0.02
CA ASP A 157 -7.93 20.51 1.41
C ASP A 157 -7.69 19.09 1.97
N HIS A 158 -8.47 18.10 1.52
CA HIS A 158 -8.26 16.70 1.86
C HIS A 158 -6.88 16.19 1.40
N ASN A 159 -6.46 16.49 0.17
CA ASN A 159 -5.14 16.08 -0.32
C ASN A 159 -4.00 16.74 0.48
N ILE A 160 -4.16 17.99 0.89
CA ILE A 160 -3.20 18.68 1.77
C ILE A 160 -3.14 17.99 3.14
N GLU A 161 -4.27 17.57 3.70
CA GLU A 161 -4.32 16.79 4.94
C GLU A 161 -3.60 15.43 4.79
N VAL A 162 -3.83 14.72 3.69
CA VAL A 162 -3.12 13.46 3.38
C VAL A 162 -1.60 13.67 3.33
N ILE A 163 -1.14 14.75 2.68
CA ILE A 163 0.28 15.11 2.65
C ILE A 163 0.79 15.37 4.07
N GLN A 164 0.01 16.02 4.93
CA GLN A 164 0.41 16.30 6.30
C GLN A 164 0.62 15.01 7.11
N TYR A 165 -0.32 14.06 7.05
CA TYR A 165 -0.12 12.72 7.66
C TYR A 165 1.10 12.02 7.07
N GLY A 166 1.29 12.08 5.75
CA GLY A 166 2.46 11.52 5.08
C GLY A 166 3.78 12.11 5.61
N ARG A 167 3.85 13.43 5.80
CA ARG A 167 5.03 14.10 6.36
C ARG A 167 5.33 13.65 7.79
N GLU A 168 4.30 13.55 8.63
CA GLU A 168 4.44 13.10 10.02
C GLU A 168 4.96 11.66 10.07
N LEU A 169 4.40 10.78 9.25
CA LEU A 169 4.80 9.37 9.11
C LEU A 169 6.16 9.16 8.39
N GLY A 170 6.71 10.21 7.78
CA GLY A 170 7.98 10.17 7.06
C GLY A 170 7.89 9.79 5.57
N SER A 171 6.68 9.57 5.04
CA SER A 171 6.43 9.36 3.61
C SER A 171 6.95 10.55 2.77
N LYS A 172 7.38 10.24 1.54
CA LYS A 172 7.99 11.22 0.61
C LYS A 172 7.13 11.53 -0.61
N SER A 173 5.98 10.88 -0.74
CA SER A 173 5.14 11.01 -1.92
C SER A 173 3.67 10.84 -1.58
N ILE A 174 2.84 11.46 -2.40
CA ILE A 174 1.40 11.24 -2.42
C ILE A 174 1.03 10.64 -3.78
N THR A 175 0.14 9.66 -3.76
CA THR A 175 -0.51 9.12 -4.95
C THR A 175 -1.95 9.64 -4.99
N VAL A 176 -2.29 10.31 -6.09
CA VAL A 176 -3.64 10.82 -6.36
C VAL A 176 -4.24 10.02 -7.49
N TRP A 177 -5.16 9.12 -7.17
CA TRP A 177 -6.00 8.42 -8.14
C TRP A 177 -7.39 9.05 -8.17
N LEU A 178 -7.89 9.37 -9.36
CA LEU A 178 -9.16 10.06 -9.55
C LEU A 178 -10.18 9.15 -10.23
N ALA A 179 -11.36 9.07 -9.62
CA ALA A 179 -12.55 8.47 -10.25
C ALA A 179 -13.35 9.49 -11.10
N ASP A 180 -12.91 10.75 -11.10
CA ASP A 180 -13.48 11.87 -11.84
C ASP A 180 -13.73 11.54 -13.32
N GLY A 181 -14.98 11.70 -13.76
CA GLY A 181 -15.37 11.37 -15.13
C GLY A 181 -16.86 11.49 -15.39
N SER A 182 -17.28 11.03 -16.57
CA SER A 182 -18.69 11.02 -17.00
C SER A 182 -19.13 9.62 -17.39
N SER A 183 -20.38 9.28 -17.09
CA SER A 183 -20.99 8.02 -17.54
C SER A 183 -21.80 8.17 -18.84
N PHE A 184 -22.10 9.41 -19.26
CA PHE A 184 -22.90 9.69 -20.46
C PHE A 184 -22.24 10.74 -21.38
N PRO A 185 -22.36 10.59 -22.71
CA PRO A 185 -21.98 11.65 -23.64
C PRO A 185 -22.69 12.97 -23.31
N GLY A 186 -21.95 14.07 -23.32
CA GLY A 186 -22.47 15.41 -23.04
C GLY A 186 -22.61 15.77 -21.55
N GLN A 187 -22.41 14.83 -20.62
CA GLN A 187 -22.46 15.09 -19.18
C GLN A 187 -21.33 16.03 -18.71
N LEU A 188 -20.14 15.88 -19.31
CA LEU A 188 -18.99 16.74 -19.04
C LEU A 188 -18.40 17.28 -20.35
N ASN A 189 -17.97 18.54 -20.31
CA ASN A 189 -17.04 19.06 -21.29
C ASN A 189 -15.63 18.60 -20.91
N PHE A 190 -14.98 17.80 -21.76
CA PHE A 190 -13.66 17.22 -21.47
C PHE A 190 -12.57 18.27 -21.24
N ARG A 191 -12.59 19.37 -22.02
CA ARG A 191 -11.59 20.44 -21.88
C ARG A 191 -11.74 21.13 -20.53
N HIS A 192 -12.96 21.57 -20.20
CA HIS A 192 -13.17 22.26 -18.93
C HIS A 192 -12.97 21.32 -17.72
N ALA A 193 -13.23 20.02 -17.86
CA ALA A 193 -12.94 19.04 -16.81
C ALA A 193 -11.43 18.96 -16.57
N LEU A 194 -10.64 18.80 -17.62
CA LEU A 194 -9.18 18.75 -17.52
C LEU A 194 -8.58 20.07 -16.99
N GLU A 195 -9.10 21.22 -17.40
CA GLU A 195 -8.63 22.54 -16.92
C GLU A 195 -8.92 22.79 -15.42
N ARG A 196 -9.84 22.04 -14.82
CA ARG A 196 -10.18 22.17 -13.40
C ARG A 196 -9.33 21.28 -12.49
N THR A 197 -8.86 20.15 -13.03
CA THR A 197 -8.01 19.18 -12.33
C THR A 197 -6.61 19.74 -12.14
#